data_AF-A0A4Y7PND0-F1
#
_entry.id   AF-A0A4Y7PND0-F1
#
_cell.length_a   1.000
_cell.length_b   1.000
_cell.length_c   1.000
_cell.angle_alpha   90.00
_cell.angle_beta   90.00
_cell.angle_gamma   90.00
#
_symmetry.space_group_name_H-M   'P 1'
#
loop_
_entity.id
_entity.type
_entity.pdbx_description
1 polymer ?
#
loop_
_entity_poly.entity_id
_entity_poly.type
_entity_poly.pdbx_seq_one_letter_code
_entity_poly.pdbx_strand_id
1 'polypeptide(L)'
;MNRRLGIESIMGIGGGNISKASQAALDKAEELCRKRKPEQALPYLTKAMEDSNNLDAFIQAAFLLPHPVAVEFLEKVERKGRATLKQTLSADCFEETGRHYGQFWNLLETRPYMRVLQAMVRLYFENKNYAKSANTAIRMLRLCPIDNLGQRDWLGSILLRAGRISDALFFAQAWLTPDASGKGTPPPSGGTAFGAPSREPLSPARELKLATRSDSSIVYNAALAAFKLWGNCPLACQYLRIGARVNPHIIIKILAKSDPPRTMNMDMRSPNGPEVAQDYLWLTQVLWMEPDVWAWANDDPTAKRSVLRNCCLPSCSKWESRVMEWKRCAACKEVWYCSGQCQKAHWPVHKPRCLEHKSNKQYMRAMAKGTTLPSDFKMPTADFSSKMAFLRTPTTIGGTGF
;
A
#
# COMPACT_ATOMS: atom_id res chain seq x y z
N MET A 1 -4.86 -13.58 -7.66
CA MET A 1 -4.25 -12.59 -6.74
C MET A 1 -2.86 -12.34 -7.26
N ASN A 2 -2.67 -11.40 -8.20
CA ASN A 2 -1.48 -11.44 -9.06
C ASN A 2 -0.26 -10.92 -8.30
N ARG A 3 0.72 -11.81 -8.05
CA ARG A 3 1.98 -11.49 -7.34
C ARG A 3 3.22 -11.74 -8.20
N ARG A 4 3.04 -11.91 -9.52
CA ARG A 4 4.16 -11.84 -10.47
C ARG A 4 4.34 -10.38 -10.85
N LEU A 5 5.28 -9.70 -10.20
CA LEU A 5 5.62 -8.31 -10.49
C LEU A 5 6.88 -8.28 -11.37
N GLY A 6 6.90 -7.36 -12.34
CA GLY A 6 8.09 -7.05 -13.13
C GLY A 6 8.51 -8.14 -14.12
N ILE A 7 9.82 -8.31 -14.27
CA ILE A 7 10.48 -9.15 -15.28
C ILE A 7 10.00 -10.61 -15.23
N GLU A 8 9.57 -11.12 -14.07
CA GLU A 8 9.03 -12.49 -13.95
C GLU A 8 7.73 -12.70 -14.74
N SER A 9 6.83 -11.70 -14.73
CA SER A 9 5.59 -11.76 -15.50
C SER A 9 5.84 -11.57 -17.00
N ILE A 10 6.91 -10.86 -17.36
CA ILE A 10 7.26 -10.54 -18.75
C ILE A 10 8.07 -11.68 -19.39
N MET A 11 8.95 -12.32 -18.62
CA MET A 11 9.83 -13.41 -19.08
C MET A 11 9.30 -14.82 -18.73
N GLY A 12 8.19 -14.92 -17.99
CA GLY A 12 7.65 -16.21 -17.55
C GLY A 12 8.53 -16.94 -16.51
N ILE A 13 9.49 -16.25 -15.90
CA ILE A 13 10.42 -16.80 -14.91
C ILE A 13 9.75 -16.69 -13.54
N GLY A 14 8.78 -17.57 -13.27
CA GLY A 14 8.01 -17.58 -12.01
C GLY A 14 8.79 -18.02 -10.77
N GLY A 15 10.05 -18.45 -10.92
CA GLY A 15 10.81 -19.14 -9.87
C GLY A 15 10.31 -20.57 -9.67
N GLY A 16 11.24 -21.52 -9.56
CA GLY A 16 10.95 -22.95 -9.40
C GLY A 16 10.84 -23.74 -10.72
N ASN A 17 11.27 -25.00 -10.67
CA ASN A 17 11.16 -25.96 -11.78
C ASN A 17 9.75 -26.56 -11.81
N ILE A 18 8.87 -25.96 -12.62
CA ILE A 18 7.48 -26.40 -12.82
C ILE A 18 7.25 -26.85 -14.26
N SER A 19 6.36 -27.80 -14.46
CA SER A 19 5.94 -28.27 -15.77
C SER A 19 5.12 -27.20 -16.52
N LYS A 20 5.31 -27.09 -17.84
CA LYS A 20 4.51 -26.18 -18.69
C LYS A 20 3.00 -26.46 -18.60
N ALA A 21 2.63 -27.73 -18.45
CA ALA A 21 1.24 -28.15 -18.30
C ALA A 21 0.62 -27.63 -16.99
N SER A 22 1.36 -27.71 -15.88
CA SER A 22 0.92 -27.18 -14.59
C SER A 22 0.82 -25.65 -14.62
N GLN A 23 1.78 -24.96 -15.24
CA GLN A 23 1.73 -23.50 -15.40
C GLN A 23 0.52 -23.04 -16.22
N ALA A 24 0.25 -23.69 -17.36
CA ALA A 24 -0.90 -23.36 -18.20
C ALA A 24 -2.24 -23.60 -17.49
N ALA A 25 -2.34 -24.65 -16.67
CA ALA A 25 -3.51 -24.91 -15.85
C ALA A 25 -3.71 -23.81 -14.79
N LEU A 26 -2.64 -23.37 -14.13
CA LEU A 26 -2.68 -22.26 -13.18
C LEU A 26 -3.13 -20.94 -13.85
N ASP A 27 -2.56 -20.59 -15.00
CA ASP A 27 -2.91 -19.37 -15.73
C ASP A 27 -4.41 -19.33 -16.07
N LYS A 28 -4.97 -20.49 -16.45
CA LYS A 28 -6.41 -20.63 -16.72
C LYS A 28 -7.26 -20.47 -15.46
N ALA A 29 -6.84 -21.07 -14.35
CA ALA A 29 -7.52 -20.93 -13.07
C ALA A 29 -7.54 -19.46 -12.60
N GLU A 30 -6.43 -18.75 -12.72
CA GLU A 30 -6.33 -17.34 -12.36
C GLU A 30 -7.20 -16.44 -13.25
N GLU A 31 -7.29 -16.74 -14.55
CA GLU A 31 -8.19 -16.06 -15.49
C GLU A 31 -9.66 -16.20 -15.07
N LEU A 32 -10.08 -17.41 -14.71
CA LEU A 32 -11.44 -17.68 -14.23
C LEU A 32 -11.73 -16.98 -12.90
N CYS A 33 -10.78 -16.96 -11.98
CA CYS A 33 -10.87 -16.20 -10.74
C CYS A 33 -11.03 -14.69 -11.00
N ARG A 34 -10.25 -14.13 -11.96
CA ARG A 34 -10.39 -12.71 -12.38
C ARG A 34 -11.77 -12.42 -12.96
N LYS A 35 -12.36 -13.38 -13.68
CA LYS A 35 -13.73 -13.32 -14.22
C LYS A 35 -14.82 -13.58 -13.16
N ARG A 36 -14.45 -13.68 -11.87
CA ARG A 36 -15.34 -13.98 -10.73
C ARG A 36 -16.06 -15.33 -10.86
N LYS A 37 -15.40 -16.32 -11.44
CA LYS A 37 -15.89 -17.71 -11.58
C LYS A 37 -14.98 -18.70 -10.82
N PRO A 38 -14.91 -18.60 -9.48
CA PRO A 38 -13.98 -19.42 -8.68
C PRO A 38 -14.29 -20.92 -8.75
N GLU A 39 -15.56 -21.32 -8.83
CA GLU A 39 -15.95 -22.73 -8.92
C GLU A 39 -15.43 -23.40 -10.19
N GLN A 40 -15.44 -22.67 -11.32
CA GLN A 40 -14.90 -23.16 -12.59
C GLN A 40 -13.37 -23.27 -12.59
N ALA A 41 -12.68 -22.61 -11.64
CA ALA A 41 -11.23 -22.66 -11.52
C ALA A 41 -10.74 -23.95 -10.83
N LEU A 42 -11.58 -24.61 -10.02
CA LEU A 42 -11.18 -25.75 -9.19
C LEU A 42 -10.59 -26.94 -9.98
N PRO A 43 -11.14 -27.37 -11.14
CA PRO A 43 -10.55 -28.46 -11.92
C PRO A 43 -9.14 -28.11 -12.44
N TYR A 44 -8.95 -26.87 -12.86
CA TYR A 44 -7.66 -26.38 -13.34
C TYR A 44 -6.63 -26.25 -12.22
N LEU A 45 -7.05 -25.83 -11.02
CA LEU A 45 -6.19 -25.82 -9.84
C LEU A 45 -5.79 -27.23 -9.41
N THR A 46 -6.72 -28.18 -9.44
CA THR A 46 -6.45 -29.59 -9.12
C THR A 46 -5.37 -30.13 -10.06
N LYS A 47 -5.53 -29.91 -11.36
CA LYS A 47 -4.52 -30.27 -12.37
C LYS A 47 -3.17 -29.57 -12.16
N ALA A 48 -3.18 -28.29 -11.80
CA ALA A 48 -1.94 -27.55 -11.54
C ALA A 48 -1.19 -28.11 -10.31
N MET A 49 -1.91 -28.52 -9.27
CA MET A 49 -1.34 -29.07 -8.02
C MET A 49 -0.83 -30.51 -8.15
N GLU A 50 -1.10 -31.22 -9.26
CA GLU A 50 -0.45 -32.51 -9.56
C GLU A 50 1.08 -32.36 -9.61
N ASP A 51 1.56 -31.20 -10.08
CA ASP A 51 2.95 -30.80 -9.96
C ASP A 51 3.20 -30.22 -8.57
N SER A 52 3.85 -31.01 -7.71
CA SER A 52 4.11 -30.62 -6.33
C SER A 52 4.99 -29.38 -6.16
N ASN A 53 5.72 -28.97 -7.19
CA ASN A 53 6.59 -27.80 -7.14
C ASN A 53 5.83 -26.50 -7.44
N ASN A 54 4.60 -26.58 -7.97
CA ASN A 54 3.80 -25.40 -8.28
C ASN A 54 3.10 -24.82 -7.02
N LEU A 55 3.90 -24.26 -6.11
CA LEU A 55 3.42 -23.64 -4.87
C LEU A 55 2.40 -22.51 -5.12
N ASP A 56 2.46 -21.82 -6.27
CA ASP A 56 1.50 -20.78 -6.63
C ASP A 56 0.09 -21.34 -6.82
N ALA A 57 -0.05 -22.56 -7.36
CA ALA A 57 -1.34 -23.23 -7.49
C ALA A 57 -1.95 -23.54 -6.11
N PHE A 58 -1.13 -24.01 -5.16
CA PHE A 58 -1.55 -24.22 -3.78
C PHE A 58 -1.98 -22.89 -3.13
N ILE A 59 -1.25 -21.79 -3.35
CA ILE A 59 -1.66 -20.47 -2.86
C ILE A 59 -3.03 -20.08 -3.41
N GLN A 60 -3.24 -20.20 -4.73
CA GLN A 60 -4.50 -19.81 -5.36
C GLN A 60 -5.66 -20.69 -4.88
N ALA A 61 -5.43 -21.99 -4.65
CA ALA A 61 -6.42 -22.88 -4.05
C ALA A 61 -6.76 -22.49 -2.61
N ALA A 62 -5.77 -22.13 -1.78
CA ALA A 62 -5.98 -21.74 -0.39
C ALA A 62 -6.96 -20.56 -0.26
N PHE A 63 -6.88 -19.57 -1.16
CA PHE A 63 -7.79 -18.42 -1.15
C PHE A 63 -9.22 -18.72 -1.63
N LEU A 64 -9.47 -19.92 -2.14
CA LEU A 64 -10.83 -20.39 -2.45
C LEU A 64 -11.45 -21.21 -1.31
N LEU A 65 -10.63 -21.63 -0.33
CA LEU A 65 -11.08 -22.39 0.82
C LEU A 65 -11.63 -21.45 1.90
N PRO A 66 -12.64 -21.91 2.68
CA PRO A 66 -13.10 -21.16 3.85
C PRO A 66 -12.04 -21.15 4.96
N HIS A 67 -12.11 -20.15 5.83
CA HIS A 67 -11.38 -20.16 7.11
C HIS A 67 -12.06 -21.11 8.10
N PRO A 68 -11.33 -21.87 8.94
CA PRO A 68 -9.87 -21.88 9.11
C PRO A 68 -9.12 -22.86 8.18
N VAL A 69 -9.82 -23.65 7.36
CA VAL A 69 -9.24 -24.70 6.50
C VAL A 69 -8.14 -24.17 5.58
N ALA A 70 -8.31 -22.96 5.02
CA ALA A 70 -7.31 -22.28 4.21
C ALA A 70 -5.94 -22.12 4.92
N VAL A 71 -5.96 -21.83 6.23
CA VAL A 71 -4.75 -21.64 7.04
C VAL A 71 -4.01 -22.96 7.22
N GLU A 72 -4.72 -24.00 7.64
CA GLU A 72 -4.13 -25.34 7.85
C GLU A 72 -3.56 -25.91 6.55
N PHE A 73 -4.23 -25.65 5.43
CA PHE A 73 -3.77 -26.03 4.12
C PHE A 73 -2.43 -25.36 3.77
N LEU A 74 -2.31 -24.03 3.93
CA LEU A 74 -1.03 -23.35 3.67
C LEU A 74 0.07 -23.73 4.66
N GLU A 75 -0.25 -24.04 5.93
CA GLU A 75 0.75 -24.53 6.90
C GLU A 75 1.33 -25.90 6.48
N LYS A 76 0.55 -26.77 5.82
CA LYS A 76 1.05 -28.02 5.22
C LYS A 76 1.95 -27.72 4.01
N VAL A 77 1.53 -26.80 3.16
CA VAL A 77 2.29 -26.40 1.95
C VAL A 77 3.63 -25.75 2.33
N GLU A 78 3.66 -24.89 3.36
CA GLU A 78 4.88 -24.27 3.87
C GLU A 78 5.86 -25.31 4.40
N ARG A 79 5.39 -26.29 5.19
CA ARG A 79 6.26 -27.36 5.71
C ARG A 79 6.89 -28.17 4.59
N LYS A 80 6.12 -28.50 3.55
CA LYS A 80 6.63 -29.19 2.37
C LYS A 80 7.67 -28.34 1.63
N GLY A 81 7.34 -27.09 1.31
CA GLY A 81 8.25 -26.17 0.62
C GLY A 81 9.55 -25.93 1.40
N ARG A 82 9.46 -25.80 2.73
CA ARG A 82 10.61 -25.70 3.63
C ARG A 82 11.50 -26.94 3.57
N ALA A 83 10.91 -28.13 3.65
CA ALA A 83 11.66 -29.39 3.58
C ALA A 83 12.38 -29.54 2.23
N THR A 84 11.71 -29.22 1.12
CA THR A 84 12.32 -29.22 -0.22
C THR A 84 13.49 -28.25 -0.31
N LEU A 85 13.34 -27.01 0.17
CA LEU A 85 14.45 -26.04 0.14
C LEU A 85 15.65 -26.45 0.99
N LYS A 86 15.44 -27.13 2.12
CA LYS A 86 16.53 -27.69 2.93
C LYS A 86 17.30 -28.78 2.18
N GLN A 87 16.62 -29.56 1.34
CA GLN A 87 17.25 -30.61 0.53
C GLN A 87 17.95 -30.03 -0.71
N THR A 88 17.36 -29.03 -1.36
CA THR A 88 17.87 -28.48 -2.63
C THR A 88 18.99 -27.46 -2.43
N LEU A 89 18.93 -26.63 -1.40
CA LEU A 89 19.94 -25.58 -1.15
C LEU A 89 20.96 -26.04 -0.12
N SER A 90 20.54 -26.14 1.14
CA SER A 90 21.33 -26.61 2.27
C SER A 90 20.44 -26.75 3.51
N ALA A 91 20.81 -27.63 4.44
CA ALA A 91 20.03 -27.88 5.65
C ALA A 91 19.90 -26.62 6.55
N ASP A 92 20.89 -25.73 6.49
CA ASP A 92 21.02 -24.48 7.23
C ASP A 92 20.52 -23.25 6.45
N CYS A 93 19.88 -23.40 5.29
CA CYS A 93 19.51 -22.28 4.42
C CYS A 93 18.54 -21.26 5.07
N PHE A 94 17.88 -21.64 6.17
CA PHE A 94 16.99 -20.78 6.95
C PHE A 94 17.63 -20.19 8.21
N GLU A 95 18.85 -20.60 8.55
CA GLU A 95 19.55 -20.18 9.77
C GLU A 95 20.43 -18.96 9.48
N GLU A 96 20.61 -18.06 10.45
CA GLU A 96 21.38 -16.81 10.28
C GLU A 96 22.84 -17.05 9.85
N THR A 97 23.42 -18.19 10.23
CA THR A 97 24.78 -18.60 9.86
C THR A 97 24.87 -19.19 8.45
N GLY A 98 23.74 -19.53 7.84
CA GLY A 98 23.68 -20.22 6.55
C GLY A 98 23.98 -19.28 5.38
N ARG A 99 24.71 -19.78 4.38
CA ARG A 99 25.16 -18.99 3.21
C ARG A 99 24.04 -18.35 2.37
N HIS A 100 22.83 -18.89 2.45
CA HIS A 100 21.66 -18.44 1.68
C HIS A 100 20.74 -17.51 2.48
N TYR A 101 20.99 -17.34 3.78
CA TYR A 101 20.18 -16.50 4.64
C TYR A 101 20.24 -15.04 4.18
N GLY A 102 19.08 -14.38 4.16
CA GLY A 102 18.95 -13.02 3.64
C GLY A 102 19.03 -12.88 2.11
N GLN A 103 19.26 -13.97 1.36
CA GLN A 103 19.45 -13.96 -0.10
C GLN A 103 18.28 -14.58 -0.87
N PHE A 104 17.14 -14.85 -0.21
CA PHE A 104 16.02 -15.60 -0.81
C PHE A 104 15.37 -14.93 -2.03
N TRP A 105 15.59 -13.65 -2.28
CA TRP A 105 15.10 -13.04 -3.52
C TRP A 105 16.04 -13.30 -4.71
N ASN A 106 17.34 -13.46 -4.45
CA ASN A 106 18.35 -13.66 -5.49
C ASN A 106 18.38 -15.11 -5.99
N LEU A 107 17.75 -16.04 -5.27
CA LEU A 107 17.60 -17.44 -5.65
C LEU A 107 16.19 -17.64 -6.23
N LEU A 108 16.07 -18.15 -7.45
CA LEU A 108 14.78 -18.32 -8.12
C LEU A 108 13.94 -19.40 -7.45
N GLU A 109 14.59 -20.42 -6.91
CA GLU A 109 14.01 -21.59 -6.25
C GLU A 109 13.25 -21.23 -4.97
N THR A 110 13.66 -20.16 -4.28
CA THR A 110 13.05 -19.73 -3.01
C THR A 110 11.87 -18.78 -3.20
N ARG A 111 11.69 -18.19 -4.39
CA ARG A 111 10.62 -17.20 -4.62
C ARG A 111 9.20 -17.77 -4.45
N PRO A 112 8.86 -18.97 -4.96
CA PRO A 112 7.55 -19.57 -4.70
C PRO A 112 7.28 -19.77 -3.21
N TYR A 113 8.29 -20.20 -2.44
CA TYR A 113 8.18 -20.34 -1.00
C TYR A 113 7.95 -18.99 -0.29
N MET A 114 8.65 -17.93 -0.71
CA MET A 114 8.42 -16.57 -0.19
C MET A 114 6.99 -16.08 -0.47
N ARG A 115 6.40 -16.43 -1.62
CA ARG A 115 5.00 -16.14 -1.92
C ARG A 115 4.02 -16.92 -1.04
N VAL A 116 4.34 -18.17 -0.67
CA VAL A 116 3.57 -18.94 0.33
C VAL A 116 3.58 -18.21 1.66
N LEU A 117 4.74 -17.75 2.14
CA LEU A 117 4.83 -16.97 3.39
C LEU A 117 3.97 -15.72 3.34
N GLN A 118 4.04 -14.97 2.23
CA GLN A 118 3.26 -13.76 2.06
C GLN A 118 1.75 -14.04 1.99
N ALA A 119 1.33 -15.22 1.51
CA ALA A 119 -0.06 -15.64 1.54
C ALA A 119 -0.50 -16.01 2.96
N MET A 120 0.35 -16.71 3.72
CA MET A 120 0.12 -17.02 5.13
C MET A 120 -0.01 -15.76 5.99
N VAL A 121 0.84 -14.75 5.80
CA VAL A 121 0.72 -13.45 6.50
C VAL A 121 -0.70 -12.90 6.37
N ARG A 122 -1.24 -12.90 5.15
CA ARG A 122 -2.58 -12.41 4.85
C ARG A 122 -3.66 -13.27 5.50
N LEU A 123 -3.63 -14.59 5.32
CA LEU A 123 -4.65 -15.48 5.89
C LEU A 123 -4.66 -15.43 7.42
N TYR A 124 -3.48 -15.41 8.06
CA TYR A 124 -3.39 -15.24 9.51
C TYR A 124 -3.98 -13.92 9.98
N PHE A 125 -3.73 -12.83 9.25
CA PHE A 125 -4.29 -11.52 9.58
C PHE A 125 -5.82 -11.51 9.46
N GLU A 126 -6.35 -12.02 8.36
CA GLU A 126 -7.80 -12.13 8.13
C GLU A 126 -8.48 -13.01 9.19
N ASN A 127 -7.82 -14.09 9.61
CA ASN A 127 -8.28 -14.96 10.70
C ASN A 127 -7.95 -14.41 12.11
N LYS A 128 -7.57 -13.12 12.22
CA LYS A 128 -7.26 -12.41 13.47
C LYS A 128 -6.11 -13.00 14.30
N ASN A 129 -5.29 -13.89 13.72
CA ASN A 129 -4.08 -14.42 14.35
C ASN A 129 -2.89 -13.48 14.07
N TYR A 130 -2.90 -12.32 14.73
CA TYR A 130 -1.89 -11.28 14.50
C TYR A 130 -0.48 -11.72 14.91
N ALA A 131 -0.35 -12.57 15.93
CA ALA A 131 0.95 -13.08 16.37
C ALA A 131 1.61 -13.97 15.30
N LYS A 132 0.89 -14.95 14.73
CA LYS A 132 1.42 -15.77 13.62
C LYS A 132 1.67 -14.93 12.37
N SER A 133 0.79 -13.97 12.07
CA SER A 133 0.97 -13.03 10.96
C SER A 133 2.28 -12.22 11.11
N ALA A 134 2.53 -11.65 12.30
CA ALA A 134 3.74 -10.88 12.60
C ALA A 134 4.99 -11.74 12.48
N ASN A 135 5.00 -12.93 13.10
CA ASN A 135 6.16 -13.83 13.07
C ASN A 135 6.49 -14.29 11.64
N THR A 136 5.46 -14.52 10.80
CA THR A 136 5.67 -14.89 9.40
C THR A 136 6.24 -13.72 8.60
N ALA A 137 5.73 -12.49 8.81
CA ALA A 137 6.24 -11.29 8.17
C ALA A 137 7.69 -10.97 8.60
N ILE A 138 8.02 -11.13 9.88
CA ILE A 138 9.40 -11.01 10.40
C ILE A 138 10.32 -11.99 9.70
N ARG A 139 9.90 -13.27 9.61
CA ARG A 139 10.67 -14.30 8.92
C ARG A 139 10.92 -13.94 7.45
N MET A 140 9.94 -13.38 6.76
CA MET A 140 10.13 -12.93 5.39
C MET A 140 11.19 -11.83 5.27
N LEU A 141 11.16 -10.81 6.14
CA LEU A 141 12.14 -9.72 6.13
C LEU A 141 13.54 -10.19 6.53
N ARG A 142 13.65 -11.23 7.35
CA ARG A 142 14.92 -11.87 7.67
C ARG A 142 15.52 -12.64 6.48
N LEU A 143 14.68 -13.39 5.76
CA LEU A 143 15.09 -14.14 4.57
C LEU A 143 15.32 -13.22 3.34
N CYS A 144 14.65 -12.07 3.30
CA CYS A 144 14.77 -11.06 2.25
C CYS A 144 14.74 -9.63 2.85
N PRO A 145 15.87 -9.12 3.36
CA PRO A 145 15.95 -7.79 4.01
C PRO A 145 15.63 -6.62 3.09
N ILE A 146 15.90 -6.76 1.78
CA ILE A 146 15.59 -5.74 0.75
C ILE A 146 14.07 -5.59 0.57
N ASP A 147 13.29 -6.58 1.03
CA ASP A 147 11.83 -6.58 1.02
C ASP A 147 11.21 -6.45 -0.37
N ASN A 148 11.65 -7.30 -1.30
CA ASN A 148 11.14 -7.30 -2.68
C ASN A 148 9.65 -7.65 -2.79
N LEU A 149 9.04 -8.21 -1.74
CA LEU A 149 7.61 -8.53 -1.68
C LEU A 149 6.79 -7.45 -0.97
N GLY A 150 7.38 -6.35 -0.50
CA GLY A 150 6.67 -5.24 0.13
C GLY A 150 6.02 -5.60 1.47
N GLN A 151 6.62 -6.52 2.22
CA GLN A 151 6.14 -6.97 3.51
C GLN A 151 6.34 -5.92 4.63
N ARG A 152 7.27 -4.97 4.45
CA ARG A 152 7.52 -3.85 5.39
C ARG A 152 6.30 -2.95 5.57
N ASP A 153 5.52 -2.77 4.50
CA ASP A 153 4.33 -1.91 4.49
C ASP A 153 3.24 -2.45 5.44
N TRP A 154 3.29 -3.75 5.75
CA TRP A 154 2.35 -4.42 6.65
C TRP A 154 2.90 -4.64 8.05
N LEU A 155 4.19 -4.94 8.20
CA LEU A 155 4.72 -5.47 9.47
C LEU A 155 4.45 -4.53 10.66
N GLY A 156 4.69 -3.22 10.52
CA GLY A 156 4.41 -2.26 11.59
C GLY A 156 2.94 -2.30 12.05
N SER A 157 2.02 -2.37 11.08
CA SER A 157 0.59 -2.47 11.31
C SER A 157 0.20 -3.77 12.02
N ILE A 158 0.79 -4.90 11.60
CA ILE A 158 0.55 -6.21 12.22
C ILE A 158 1.11 -6.25 13.64
N LEU A 159 2.31 -5.70 13.90
CA LEU A 159 2.92 -5.63 15.23
C LEU A 159 2.04 -4.85 16.21
N LEU A 160 1.48 -3.71 15.77
CA LEU A 160 0.51 -2.94 16.54
C LEU A 160 -0.74 -3.76 16.89
N ARG A 161 -1.30 -4.47 15.90
CA ARG A 161 -2.47 -5.36 16.10
C ARG A 161 -2.17 -6.56 17.00
N ALA A 162 -0.92 -7.00 17.04
CA ALA A 162 -0.45 -8.07 17.93
C ALA A 162 -0.06 -7.57 19.34
N GLY A 163 -0.20 -6.28 19.63
CA GLY A 163 0.18 -5.70 20.93
C GLY A 163 1.69 -5.52 21.13
N ARG A 164 2.51 -5.77 20.10
CA ARG A 164 3.98 -5.60 20.13
C ARG A 164 4.35 -4.15 19.82
N ILE A 165 3.89 -3.22 20.66
CA ILE A 165 3.95 -1.77 20.39
C ILE A 165 5.41 -1.26 20.34
N SER A 166 6.26 -1.70 21.26
CA SER A 166 7.69 -1.35 21.28
C SER A 166 8.40 -1.77 19.98
N ASP A 167 8.13 -3.00 19.54
CA ASP A 167 8.72 -3.53 18.30
C ASP A 167 8.22 -2.79 17.06
N ALA A 168 6.94 -2.39 17.04
CA ALA A 168 6.38 -1.60 15.96
C ALA A 168 7.08 -0.24 15.84
N LEU A 169 7.34 0.43 16.97
CA LEU A 169 8.05 1.71 16.96
C LEU A 169 9.51 1.53 16.54
N PHE A 170 10.21 0.54 17.10
CA PHE A 170 11.60 0.25 16.73
C PHE A 170 11.71 -0.05 15.22
N PHE A 171 10.83 -0.91 14.71
CA PHE A 171 10.78 -1.27 13.29
C PHE A 171 10.57 -0.03 12.42
N ALA A 172 9.61 0.82 12.77
CA ALA A 172 9.33 2.03 12.01
C ALA A 172 10.53 3.00 12.03
N GLN A 173 11.16 3.19 13.19
CA GLN A 173 12.36 4.03 13.33
C GLN A 173 13.53 3.51 12.49
N ALA A 174 13.76 2.20 12.44
CA ALA A 174 14.81 1.59 11.64
C ALA A 174 14.66 1.94 10.15
N TRP A 175 13.44 1.88 9.62
CA TRP A 175 13.14 2.24 8.22
C TRP A 175 13.07 3.75 7.98
N LEU A 176 12.90 4.56 9.03
CA LEU A 176 12.98 6.01 9.01
C LEU A 176 14.39 6.53 9.31
N THR A 177 15.44 5.71 9.24
CA THR A 177 16.84 6.19 9.29
C THR A 177 17.27 6.81 7.96
N PRO A 178 18.28 7.70 7.93
CA PRO A 178 18.76 8.31 6.69
C PRO A 178 19.23 7.32 5.62
N ASP A 179 19.84 6.20 6.04
CA ASP A 179 20.33 5.18 5.11
C ASP A 179 19.18 4.38 4.48
N ALA A 180 18.22 3.93 5.29
CA ALA A 180 17.06 3.22 4.79
C ALA A 180 16.13 4.09 3.94
N SER A 181 15.74 5.26 4.44
CA SER A 181 14.83 6.17 3.73
C SER A 181 15.47 6.94 2.56
N GLY A 182 16.80 7.10 2.56
CA GLY A 182 17.51 7.93 1.58
C GLY A 182 18.33 7.17 0.56
N LYS A 183 19.08 6.15 0.98
CA LYS A 183 19.99 5.37 0.11
C LYS A 183 19.40 4.03 -0.33
N GLY A 184 18.28 3.62 0.26
CA GLY A 184 17.65 2.32 -0.01
C GLY A 184 18.39 1.13 0.60
N THR A 185 19.33 1.37 1.52
CA THR A 185 20.02 0.30 2.24
C THR A 185 19.07 -0.24 3.31
N PRO A 186 18.66 -1.52 3.25
CA PRO A 186 17.74 -2.07 4.23
C PRO A 186 18.40 -2.08 5.63
N PRO A 187 17.64 -1.80 6.71
CA PRO A 187 18.17 -1.94 8.06
C PRO A 187 18.58 -3.40 8.36
N PRO A 188 19.43 -3.63 9.38
CA PRO A 188 19.81 -4.97 9.80
C PRO A 188 18.60 -5.90 9.99
N SER A 189 18.66 -7.11 9.43
CA SER A 189 17.58 -8.10 9.46
C SER A 189 16.23 -7.55 8.95
N GLY A 190 16.26 -6.63 7.98
CA GLY A 190 15.06 -5.96 7.45
C GLY A 190 14.35 -5.08 8.48
N GLY A 191 15.05 -4.60 9.51
CA GLY A 191 14.49 -3.83 10.63
C GLY A 191 13.93 -4.69 11.77
N THR A 192 14.15 -6.01 11.74
CA THR A 192 13.56 -6.96 12.71
C THR A 192 14.53 -7.50 13.76
N ALA A 193 15.68 -6.84 13.92
CA ALA A 193 16.59 -7.11 15.03
C ALA A 193 15.92 -6.82 16.40
N PHE A 194 14.99 -5.86 16.41
CA PHE A 194 14.27 -5.36 17.58
C PHE A 194 15.18 -4.86 18.71
N GLY A 195 14.66 -3.91 19.49
CA GLY A 195 15.40 -3.24 20.55
C GLY A 195 14.56 -2.14 21.17
N ALA A 196 15.18 -1.37 22.07
CA ALA A 196 14.51 -0.23 22.66
C ALA A 196 14.34 0.89 21.60
N PRO A 197 13.11 1.36 21.32
CA PRO A 197 12.91 2.48 20.43
C PRO A 197 13.42 3.78 21.07
N SER A 198 13.87 4.72 20.24
CA SER A 198 14.30 6.04 20.71
C SER A 198 13.10 6.93 21.00
N ARG A 199 13.16 7.65 22.13
CA ARG A 199 12.18 8.68 22.51
C ARG A 199 12.61 10.09 22.07
N GLU A 200 13.79 10.22 21.47
CA GLU A 200 14.35 11.52 21.10
C GLU A 200 13.50 12.21 20.02
N PRO A 201 13.07 13.46 20.24
CA PRO A 201 12.40 14.24 19.22
C PRO A 201 13.27 14.43 17.97
N LEU A 202 12.63 14.51 16.81
CA LEU A 202 13.32 14.75 15.55
C LEU A 202 13.79 16.20 15.47
N SER A 203 14.97 16.43 14.90
CA SER A 203 15.39 17.79 14.53
C SER A 203 14.45 18.35 13.44
N PRO A 204 14.24 19.68 13.37
CA PRO A 204 13.38 20.29 12.35
C PRO A 204 13.79 19.92 10.92
N ALA A 205 15.09 19.84 10.64
CA ALA A 205 15.61 19.41 9.34
C ALA A 205 15.25 17.95 9.02
N ARG A 206 15.26 17.07 10.04
CA ARG A 206 14.89 15.67 9.87
C ARG A 206 13.39 15.50 9.61
N GLU A 207 12.56 16.21 10.37
CA GLU A 207 11.11 16.23 10.21
C GLU A 207 10.71 16.67 8.79
N LEU A 208 11.29 17.77 8.31
CA LEU A 208 11.04 18.27 6.96
C LEU A 208 11.45 17.25 5.88
N LYS A 209 12.62 16.61 6.03
CA LYS A 209 13.10 15.62 5.08
C LYS A 209 12.17 14.41 5.01
N LEU A 210 11.74 13.89 6.16
CA LEU A 210 10.79 12.77 6.20
C LEU A 210 9.46 13.16 5.54
N ALA A 211 8.94 14.35 5.81
CA ALA A 211 7.68 14.83 5.28
C ALA A 211 7.64 15.02 3.74
N THR A 212 8.74 14.79 3.03
CA THR A 212 8.80 14.86 1.56
C THR A 212 8.79 13.49 0.87
N ARG A 213 9.33 12.44 1.51
CA ARG A 213 9.67 11.19 0.81
C ARG A 213 9.44 9.91 1.64
N SER A 214 9.00 10.01 2.89
CA SER A 214 8.79 8.82 3.71
C SER A 214 7.59 8.00 3.25
N ASP A 215 7.65 6.69 3.51
CA ASP A 215 6.50 5.81 3.38
C ASP A 215 5.44 6.16 4.43
N SER A 216 4.20 6.37 3.97
CA SER A 216 3.10 6.76 4.86
C SER A 216 2.75 5.69 5.88
N SER A 217 2.73 4.41 5.51
CA SER A 217 2.40 3.32 6.43
C SER A 217 3.40 3.24 7.58
N ILE A 218 4.68 3.37 7.28
CA ILE A 218 5.75 3.36 8.29
C ILE A 218 5.61 4.55 9.26
N VAL A 219 5.38 5.76 8.74
CA VAL A 219 5.27 6.96 9.59
C VAL A 219 4.04 6.94 10.48
N TYR A 220 2.87 6.55 9.95
CA TYR A 220 1.67 6.45 10.78
C TYR A 220 1.80 5.34 11.84
N ASN A 221 2.49 4.24 11.52
CA ASN A 221 2.82 3.22 12.53
C ASN A 221 3.74 3.78 13.63
N ALA A 222 4.75 4.58 13.28
CA ALA A 222 5.61 5.24 14.26
C ALA A 222 4.81 6.20 15.16
N ALA A 223 3.91 7.00 14.58
CA ALA A 223 3.05 7.92 15.31
C ALA A 223 2.16 7.18 16.33
N LEU A 224 1.46 6.14 15.88
CA LEU A 224 0.56 5.36 16.72
C LEU A 224 1.31 4.60 17.82
N ALA A 225 2.46 4.00 17.48
CA ALA A 225 3.27 3.26 18.43
C ALA A 225 3.88 4.18 19.52
N ALA A 226 4.41 5.34 19.13
CA ALA A 226 4.95 6.34 20.06
C ALA A 226 3.86 6.88 21.00
N PHE A 227 2.66 7.15 20.48
CA PHE A 227 1.53 7.55 21.31
C PHE A 227 1.10 6.46 22.30
N LYS A 228 0.98 5.21 21.84
CA LYS A 228 0.61 4.09 22.73
C LYS A 228 1.66 3.79 23.82
N LEU A 229 2.94 4.07 23.57
CA LEU A 229 4.01 3.86 24.56
C LEU A 229 4.16 5.02 25.54
N TRP A 230 4.06 6.26 25.04
CA TRP A 230 4.49 7.45 25.79
C TRP A 230 3.46 8.58 25.83
N GLY A 231 2.24 8.32 25.33
CA GLY A 231 1.16 9.31 25.25
C GLY A 231 1.45 10.43 24.25
N ASN A 232 0.80 11.57 24.47
CA ASN A 232 0.98 12.78 23.68
C ASN A 232 2.37 13.41 23.94
N CYS A 233 3.39 12.87 23.27
CA CYS A 233 4.76 13.34 23.35
C CYS A 233 5.19 14.04 22.04
N PRO A 234 6.23 14.90 22.06
CA PRO A 234 6.67 15.65 20.88
C PRO A 234 6.93 14.74 19.67
N LEU A 235 7.60 13.60 19.88
CA LEU A 235 7.94 12.67 18.82
C LEU A 235 6.70 12.04 18.15
N ALA A 236 5.69 11.65 18.92
CA ALA A 236 4.43 11.12 18.38
C ALA A 236 3.73 12.16 17.49
N CYS A 237 3.68 13.42 17.95
CA CYS A 237 3.10 14.53 17.19
C CYS A 237 3.88 14.83 15.91
N GLN A 238 5.23 14.78 15.95
CA GLN A 238 6.05 14.95 14.75
C GLN A 238 5.76 13.87 13.71
N TYR A 239 5.69 12.60 14.11
CA TYR A 239 5.31 11.53 13.17
C TYR A 239 3.89 11.70 12.63
N LEU A 240 2.92 12.09 13.47
CA LEU A 240 1.55 12.36 13.01
C LEU A 240 1.52 13.45 11.94
N ARG A 241 2.25 14.56 12.14
CA ARG A 241 2.34 15.69 11.20
C ARG A 241 3.04 15.29 9.90
N ILE A 242 4.12 14.52 9.98
CA ILE A 242 4.79 13.95 8.81
C ILE A 242 3.80 13.08 8.03
N GLY A 243 3.10 12.17 8.71
CA GLY A 243 2.10 11.27 8.13
C GLY A 243 0.99 12.02 7.40
N ALA A 244 0.42 13.03 8.06
CA ALA A 244 -0.63 13.88 7.52
C ALA A 244 -0.19 14.64 6.26
N ARG A 245 1.09 15.04 6.19
CA ARG A 245 1.67 15.71 5.02
C ARG A 245 1.96 14.75 3.87
N VAL A 246 2.52 13.57 4.14
CA VAL A 246 2.89 12.61 3.06
C VAL A 246 1.67 11.90 2.49
N ASN A 247 0.68 11.56 3.32
CA ASN A 247 -0.55 10.92 2.89
C ASN A 247 -1.74 11.41 3.74
N PRO A 248 -2.38 12.51 3.33
CA PRO A 248 -3.52 13.08 4.07
C PRO A 248 -4.76 12.18 4.00
N HIS A 249 -4.86 11.25 3.05
CA HIS A 249 -6.05 10.40 2.87
C HIS A 249 -6.33 9.53 4.10
N ILE A 250 -5.28 9.09 4.81
CA ILE A 250 -5.38 8.27 6.01
C ILE A 250 -6.03 9.08 7.14
N ILE A 251 -5.42 10.20 7.53
CA ILE A 251 -5.91 11.01 8.65
C ILE A 251 -7.26 11.67 8.35
N ILE A 252 -7.55 12.04 7.09
CA ILE A 252 -8.89 12.51 6.68
C ILE A 252 -9.96 11.49 7.06
N LYS A 253 -9.76 10.21 6.71
CA LYS A 253 -10.75 9.15 6.96
C LYS A 253 -10.89 8.82 8.45
N ILE A 254 -9.78 8.87 9.19
CA ILE A 254 -9.75 8.67 10.65
C ILE A 254 -10.53 9.79 11.35
N LEU A 255 -10.21 11.05 11.09
CA LEU A 255 -10.86 12.19 11.74
C LEU A 255 -12.34 12.34 11.33
N ALA A 256 -12.69 11.94 10.10
CA ALA A 256 -14.07 11.86 9.66
C ALA A 256 -14.85 10.66 10.23
N LYS A 257 -14.22 9.79 11.03
CA LYS A 257 -14.80 8.52 11.54
C LYS A 257 -15.49 7.71 10.43
N SER A 258 -14.86 7.64 9.26
CA SER A 258 -15.39 6.88 8.13
C SER A 258 -15.44 5.39 8.43
N ASP A 259 -16.31 4.64 7.77
CA ASP A 259 -16.30 3.18 7.87
C ASP A 259 -14.97 2.59 7.40
N PRO A 260 -14.47 1.53 8.06
CA PRO A 260 -13.25 0.86 7.64
C PRO A 260 -13.42 0.19 6.27
N PRO A 261 -12.36 0.15 5.44
CA PRO A 261 -12.39 -0.60 4.20
C PRO A 261 -12.76 -2.06 4.46
N ARG A 262 -13.64 -2.64 3.63
CA ARG A 262 -14.02 -4.06 3.75
C ARG A 262 -12.98 -4.99 3.13
N THR A 263 -12.26 -4.51 2.13
CA THR A 263 -11.24 -5.26 1.40
C THR A 263 -10.03 -4.39 1.14
N MET A 264 -8.89 -5.04 0.95
CA MET A 264 -7.70 -4.39 0.41
C MET A 264 -7.94 -3.83 -0.99
N ASN A 265 -7.07 -2.92 -1.37
CA ASN A 265 -7.05 -2.35 -2.70
C ASN A 265 -6.48 -3.35 -3.73
N MET A 266 -7.19 -3.47 -4.85
CA MET A 266 -6.79 -4.30 -6.00
C MET A 266 -6.25 -3.48 -7.17
N ASP A 267 -6.37 -2.15 -7.10
CA ASP A 267 -5.89 -1.23 -8.13
C ASP A 267 -4.36 -1.01 -8.02
N MET A 268 -3.77 -0.48 -9.09
CA MET A 268 -2.35 -0.11 -9.10
C MET A 268 -2.06 0.95 -8.04
N ARG A 269 -1.08 0.70 -7.17
CA ARG A 269 -0.71 1.61 -6.08
C ARG A 269 0.11 2.77 -6.62
N SER A 270 -0.27 3.99 -6.24
CA SER A 270 0.61 5.16 -6.30
C SER A 270 1.33 5.32 -4.97
N PRO A 271 2.63 5.68 -4.94
CA PRO A 271 3.32 6.01 -3.70
C PRO A 271 2.54 7.05 -2.88
N ASN A 272 2.25 6.74 -1.62
CA ASN A 272 1.46 7.57 -0.71
C ASN A 272 0.08 8.01 -1.27
N GLY A 273 -0.48 7.23 -2.20
CA GLY A 273 -1.79 7.47 -2.80
C GLY A 273 -2.97 6.98 -1.94
N PRO A 274 -4.20 7.19 -2.42
CA PRO A 274 -5.41 6.70 -1.77
C PRO A 274 -5.47 5.16 -1.69
N GLU A 275 -4.82 4.45 -2.61
CA GLU A 275 -4.71 2.99 -2.62
C GLU A 275 -3.92 2.47 -1.42
N VAL A 276 -2.76 3.09 -1.15
CA VAL A 276 -1.93 2.79 0.03
C VAL A 276 -2.68 3.15 1.32
N ALA A 277 -3.40 4.28 1.31
CA ALA A 277 -4.23 4.68 2.44
C ALA A 277 -5.33 3.64 2.74
N GLN A 278 -5.97 3.08 1.72
CA GLN A 278 -6.97 2.04 1.90
C GLN A 278 -6.38 0.78 2.54
N ASP A 279 -5.22 0.31 2.07
CA ASP A 279 -4.55 -0.87 2.64
C ASP A 279 -4.14 -0.61 4.10
N TYR A 280 -3.56 0.55 4.40
CA TYR A 280 -3.18 0.94 5.76
C TYR A 280 -4.39 0.96 6.71
N LEU A 281 -5.49 1.59 6.28
CA LEU A 281 -6.71 1.69 7.07
C LEU A 281 -7.38 0.33 7.27
N TRP A 282 -7.37 -0.53 6.25
CA TRP A 282 -7.84 -1.92 6.39
C TRP A 282 -7.10 -2.66 7.52
N LEU A 283 -5.79 -2.42 7.66
CA LEU A 283 -4.96 -3.03 8.69
C LEU A 283 -5.12 -2.39 10.08
N THR A 284 -5.24 -1.07 10.18
CA THR A 284 -4.98 -0.34 11.44
C THR A 284 -6.12 0.54 11.91
N GLN A 285 -7.14 0.82 11.10
CA GLN A 285 -8.11 1.86 11.43
C GLN A 285 -8.82 1.63 12.77
N VAL A 286 -9.06 0.37 13.15
CA VAL A 286 -9.64 0.03 14.47
C VAL A 286 -8.83 0.59 15.63
N LEU A 287 -7.50 0.62 15.53
CA LEU A 287 -6.62 1.14 16.58
C LEU A 287 -6.67 2.68 16.65
N TRP A 288 -6.88 3.33 15.50
CA TRP A 288 -7.06 4.78 15.42
C TRP A 288 -8.40 5.26 15.96
N MET A 289 -9.39 4.36 16.08
CA MET A 289 -10.73 4.68 16.60
C MET A 289 -10.84 4.53 18.12
N GLU A 290 -9.78 4.11 18.81
CA GLU A 290 -9.73 4.16 20.27
C GLU A 290 -9.94 5.62 20.74
N PRO A 291 -10.75 5.88 21.79
CA PRO A 291 -11.18 7.24 22.12
C PRO A 291 -10.03 8.22 22.40
N ASP A 292 -9.01 7.77 23.09
CA ASP A 292 -7.80 8.52 23.43
C ASP A 292 -6.92 8.79 22.20
N VAL A 293 -6.70 7.79 21.35
CA VAL A 293 -5.94 7.90 20.10
C VAL A 293 -6.63 8.87 19.14
N TRP A 294 -7.94 8.73 18.97
CA TRP A 294 -8.71 9.60 18.08
C TRP A 294 -8.72 11.05 18.57
N ALA A 295 -8.94 11.26 19.88
CA ALA A 295 -8.93 12.59 20.49
C ALA A 295 -7.57 13.26 20.31
N TRP A 296 -6.47 12.55 20.62
CA TRP A 296 -5.11 13.03 20.39
C TRP A 296 -4.88 13.48 18.94
N ALA A 297 -5.27 12.65 17.98
CA ALA A 297 -5.08 12.97 16.57
C ALA A 297 -5.96 14.14 16.09
N ASN A 298 -7.18 14.29 16.64
CA ASN A 298 -8.09 15.39 16.33
C ASN A 298 -7.66 16.73 16.95
N ASP A 299 -6.96 16.68 18.07
CA ASP A 299 -6.57 17.85 18.86
C ASP A 299 -5.22 18.44 18.41
N ASP A 300 -4.40 17.71 17.63
CA ASP A 300 -3.18 18.28 17.04
C ASP A 300 -3.54 19.34 15.95
N PRO A 301 -3.23 20.63 16.18
CA PRO A 301 -3.68 21.71 15.31
C PRO A 301 -3.01 21.67 13.94
N THR A 302 -1.76 21.19 13.85
CA THR A 302 -1.00 21.11 12.60
C THR A 302 -1.53 19.99 11.71
N ALA A 303 -1.74 18.80 12.29
CA ALA A 303 -2.35 17.68 11.59
C ALA A 303 -3.76 18.04 11.11
N LYS A 304 -4.58 18.67 11.96
CA LYS A 304 -5.93 19.13 11.58
C LYS A 304 -5.90 20.15 10.45
N ARG A 305 -5.05 21.19 10.54
CA ARG A 305 -4.94 22.22 9.49
C ARG A 305 -4.49 21.65 8.15
N SER A 306 -3.70 20.57 8.15
CA SER A 306 -3.26 19.92 6.91
C SER A 306 -4.39 19.22 6.15
N VAL A 307 -5.53 18.95 6.80
CA VAL A 307 -6.64 18.19 6.22
C VAL A 307 -7.94 18.96 6.06
N LEU A 308 -8.12 20.04 6.82
CA LEU A 308 -9.24 20.96 6.61
C LEU A 308 -9.11 21.66 5.26
N ARG A 309 -10.22 21.71 4.53
CA ARG A 309 -10.26 22.34 3.21
C ARG A 309 -10.67 23.81 3.29
N ASN A 310 -10.17 24.62 2.37
CA ASN A 310 -10.60 25.99 2.14
C ASN A 310 -11.61 26.05 1.00
N CYS A 311 -12.49 27.05 1.03
CA CYS A 311 -13.50 27.20 -0.02
C CYS A 311 -12.79 27.55 -1.34
N CYS A 312 -13.17 26.89 -2.44
CA CYS A 312 -12.55 27.14 -3.75
C CYS A 312 -12.95 28.48 -4.37
N LEU A 313 -14.01 29.13 -3.87
CA LEU A 313 -14.40 30.46 -4.35
C LEU A 313 -13.39 31.50 -3.83
N PRO A 314 -12.66 32.25 -4.70
CA PRO A 314 -11.60 33.17 -4.25
C PRO A 314 -12.07 34.28 -3.30
N SER A 315 -13.32 34.73 -3.45
CA SER A 315 -13.92 35.74 -2.56
C SER A 315 -14.38 35.17 -1.21
N CYS A 316 -14.28 33.86 -0.99
CA CYS A 316 -14.66 33.20 0.24
C CYS A 316 -13.43 32.65 0.97
N SER A 317 -13.05 33.27 2.08
CA SER A 317 -11.91 32.85 2.91
C SER A 317 -12.28 31.87 4.02
N LYS A 318 -13.44 31.20 3.91
CA LYS A 318 -13.90 30.22 4.91
C LYS A 318 -13.03 28.96 4.86
N TRP A 319 -12.91 28.32 6.02
CA TRP A 319 -12.26 27.03 6.24
C TRP A 319 -13.25 26.04 6.84
N GLU A 320 -13.07 24.75 6.52
CA GLU A 320 -13.82 23.68 7.18
C GLU A 320 -13.56 23.73 8.69
N SER A 321 -14.62 23.53 9.48
CA SER A 321 -14.48 23.40 10.93
C SER A 321 -14.26 21.94 11.34
N ARG A 322 -14.86 21.02 10.59
CA ARG A 322 -14.75 19.57 10.74
C ARG A 322 -14.30 18.94 9.43
N VAL A 323 -13.49 17.89 9.54
CA VAL A 323 -12.99 17.15 8.38
C VAL A 323 -14.17 16.55 7.60
N MET A 324 -14.17 16.73 6.28
CA MET A 324 -15.23 16.25 5.37
C MET A 324 -16.62 16.87 5.62
N GLU A 325 -16.68 18.05 6.23
CA GLU A 325 -17.93 18.80 6.42
C GLU A 325 -18.50 19.29 5.08
N TRP A 326 -17.65 19.68 4.14
CA TRP A 326 -18.11 20.29 2.89
C TRP A 326 -18.26 19.31 1.75
N LYS A 327 -19.21 19.63 0.86
CA LYS A 327 -19.43 18.87 -0.36
C LYS A 327 -18.41 19.27 -1.42
N ARG A 328 -17.83 18.26 -2.06
CA ARG A 328 -17.00 18.43 -3.26
C ARG A 328 -17.85 18.50 -4.52
N CYS A 329 -17.31 19.09 -5.58
CA CYS A 329 -17.94 19.06 -6.91
C CYS A 329 -18.19 17.61 -7.35
N ALA A 330 -19.44 17.27 -7.67
CA ALA A 330 -19.82 15.89 -8.01
C ALA A 330 -19.18 15.38 -9.32
N ALA A 331 -18.89 16.30 -10.26
CA ALA A 331 -18.33 15.98 -11.57
C ALA A 331 -16.82 15.72 -11.52
N CYS A 332 -16.01 16.72 -11.15
CA CYS A 332 -14.54 16.57 -11.12
C CYS A 332 -14.03 15.92 -9.83
N LYS A 333 -14.69 16.17 -8.69
CA LYS A 333 -14.28 15.73 -7.34
C LYS A 333 -12.96 16.35 -6.82
N GLU A 334 -12.49 17.41 -7.47
CA GLU A 334 -11.20 18.08 -7.19
C GLU A 334 -11.32 19.36 -6.35
N VAL A 335 -12.53 19.92 -6.18
CA VAL A 335 -12.75 21.19 -5.47
C VAL A 335 -13.87 21.06 -4.44
N TRP A 336 -13.77 21.85 -3.37
CA TRP A 336 -14.69 21.88 -2.23
C TRP A 336 -15.30 23.27 -2.05
N TYR A 337 -16.56 23.32 -1.61
CA TYR A 337 -17.27 24.57 -1.37
C TYR A 337 -18.02 24.51 -0.05
N CYS A 338 -17.95 25.60 0.72
CA CYS A 338 -18.69 25.71 1.98
C CYS A 338 -20.22 25.73 1.81
N SER A 339 -20.72 26.11 0.62
CA SER A 339 -22.15 26.13 0.32
C SER A 339 -22.42 26.00 -1.18
N GLY A 340 -23.65 25.63 -1.53
CA GLY A 340 -24.10 25.59 -2.92
C GLY A 340 -24.09 26.96 -3.60
N GLN A 341 -24.22 28.05 -2.84
CA GLN A 341 -24.09 29.43 -3.35
C GLN A 341 -22.66 29.71 -3.83
N CYS A 342 -21.65 29.33 -3.03
CA CYS A 342 -20.26 29.50 -3.43
C CYS A 342 -19.91 28.67 -4.67
N GLN A 343 -20.46 27.45 -4.78
CA GLN A 343 -20.32 26.64 -5.99
C GLN A 343 -20.93 27.31 -7.21
N LYS A 344 -22.16 27.84 -7.11
CA LYS A 344 -22.84 28.54 -8.21
C LYS A 344 -22.07 29.80 -8.63
N ALA A 345 -21.59 30.59 -7.68
CA ALA A 345 -20.81 31.78 -7.94
C ALA A 345 -19.47 31.47 -8.64
N HIS A 346 -18.79 30.38 -8.26
CA HIS A 346 -17.53 29.98 -8.90
C HIS A 346 -17.73 29.23 -10.24
N TRP A 347 -18.94 28.74 -10.53
CA TRP A 347 -19.21 27.87 -11.67
C TRP A 347 -18.76 28.42 -13.04
N PRO A 348 -18.95 29.71 -13.39
CA PRO A 348 -18.50 30.25 -14.68
C PRO A 348 -17.00 30.05 -14.93
N VAL A 349 -16.19 30.19 -13.88
CA VAL A 349 -14.73 30.02 -13.93
C VAL A 349 -14.32 28.55 -13.80
N HIS A 350 -15.01 27.77 -12.97
CA HIS A 350 -14.68 26.37 -12.71
C HIS A 350 -15.06 25.42 -13.85
N LYS A 351 -16.18 25.68 -14.55
CA LYS A 351 -16.79 24.76 -15.53
C LYS A 351 -15.82 24.26 -16.60
N PRO A 352 -14.98 25.10 -17.26
CA PRO A 352 -14.04 24.62 -18.28
C PRO A 352 -13.07 23.56 -17.74
N ARG A 353 -12.39 23.87 -16.62
CA ARG A 353 -11.45 22.97 -15.95
C ARG A 353 -12.14 21.70 -15.41
N CYS A 354 -13.39 21.81 -14.98
CA CYS A 354 -14.17 20.67 -14.51
C CYS A 354 -14.45 19.66 -15.64
N LEU A 355 -14.79 20.14 -16.84
CA LEU A 355 -15.08 19.30 -18.00
C LEU A 355 -13.81 18.62 -18.53
N GLU A 356 -12.71 19.36 -18.59
CA GLU A 356 -11.39 18.83 -18.96
C GLU A 356 -10.98 17.68 -18.03
N HIS A 357 -11.05 17.90 -16.71
CA HIS A 357 -10.68 16.86 -15.75
C HIS A 357 -11.58 15.63 -15.84
N LYS A 358 -12.88 15.82 -16.11
CA LYS A 358 -13.83 14.72 -16.31
C LYS A 358 -13.44 13.88 -17.55
N SER A 359 -13.10 14.54 -18.65
CA SER A 359 -12.64 13.89 -19.88
C SER A 359 -11.34 13.10 -19.63
N ASN A 360 -10.34 13.74 -19.01
CA ASN A 360 -9.06 13.11 -18.69
C ASN A 360 -9.23 11.87 -17.80
N LYS A 361 -10.14 11.90 -16.83
CA LYS A 361 -10.42 10.76 -15.96
C LYS A 361 -11.14 9.61 -16.67
N GLN A 362 -12.05 9.92 -17.60
CA GLN A 362 -12.69 8.92 -18.45
C GLN A 362 -11.65 8.27 -19.38
N TYR A 363 -10.75 9.07 -19.95
CA TYR A 363 -9.62 8.61 -20.75
C TYR A 363 -8.69 7.67 -19.98
N MET A 364 -8.20 8.07 -18.81
CA MET A 364 -7.30 7.23 -18.01
C MET A 364 -7.94 5.89 -17.64
N ARG A 365 -9.27 5.88 -17.42
CA ARG A 365 -10.03 4.64 -17.18
C ARG A 365 -10.20 3.78 -18.42
N ALA A 366 -10.39 4.39 -19.60
CA ALA A 366 -10.48 3.67 -20.86
C ALA A 366 -9.13 3.01 -21.22
N MET A 367 -8.03 3.76 -21.08
CA MET A 367 -6.67 3.25 -21.25
C MET A 367 -6.36 2.11 -20.29
N ALA A 368 -6.66 2.27 -19.00
CA ALA A 368 -6.47 1.21 -18.00
C ALA A 368 -7.28 -0.06 -18.30
N LYS A 369 -8.37 0.04 -19.07
CA LYS A 369 -9.22 -1.08 -19.49
C LYS A 369 -8.89 -1.63 -20.88
N GLY A 370 -7.95 -1.00 -21.62
CA GLY A 370 -7.61 -1.40 -22.99
C GLY A 370 -8.73 -1.16 -24.01
N THR A 371 -9.66 -0.24 -23.75
CA THR A 371 -10.74 0.11 -24.69
C THR A 371 -10.30 1.19 -25.67
N THR A 372 -10.88 1.21 -26.87
CA THR A 372 -10.59 2.22 -27.92
C THR A 372 -10.90 3.64 -27.44
N LEU A 373 -10.03 4.58 -27.81
CA LEU A 373 -10.17 5.98 -27.43
C LEU A 373 -11.21 6.70 -28.30
N PRO A 374 -11.94 7.68 -27.74
CA PRO A 374 -12.78 8.58 -28.52
C PRO A 374 -11.98 9.34 -29.61
N SER A 375 -12.59 9.58 -30.77
CA SER A 375 -11.94 10.19 -31.95
C SER A 375 -11.64 11.68 -31.79
N ASP A 376 -12.27 12.36 -30.84
CA ASP A 376 -12.13 13.78 -30.50
C ASP A 376 -10.97 14.07 -29.52
N PHE A 377 -10.12 13.07 -29.27
CA PHE A 377 -9.00 13.17 -28.35
C PHE A 377 -7.85 14.03 -28.91
N LYS A 378 -7.49 15.08 -28.16
CA LYS A 378 -6.24 15.83 -28.34
C LYS A 378 -5.25 15.41 -27.26
N MET A 379 -4.15 14.77 -27.66
CA MET A 379 -3.04 14.50 -26.73
C MET A 379 -2.49 15.82 -26.19
N PRO A 380 -2.31 15.95 -24.85
CA PRO A 380 -1.44 16.98 -24.32
C PRO A 380 -0.02 16.71 -24.83
N THR A 381 0.50 17.57 -25.71
CA THR A 381 1.90 17.49 -26.15
C THR A 381 2.77 18.04 -25.03
N ALA A 382 3.73 17.24 -24.57
CA ALA A 382 4.78 17.74 -23.69
C ALA A 382 5.70 18.66 -24.50
N ASP A 383 5.71 19.95 -24.14
CA ASP A 383 6.65 20.91 -24.69
C ASP A 383 7.95 20.88 -23.86
N PHE A 384 8.97 20.25 -24.41
CA PHE A 384 10.31 20.15 -23.80
C PHE A 384 11.21 21.35 -24.12
N SER A 385 10.71 22.36 -24.86
CA SER A 385 11.52 23.50 -25.29
C SER A 385 11.70 24.58 -24.21
N SER A 386 10.86 24.58 -23.16
CA SER A 386 11.01 25.47 -22.01
C SER A 386 11.58 24.71 -20.81
N LYS A 387 12.56 25.29 -20.10
CA LYS A 387 13.24 24.71 -18.91
C LYS A 387 12.32 24.45 -17.70
N MET A 388 10.99 24.54 -17.87
CA MET A 388 9.99 24.04 -16.94
C MET A 388 8.93 23.26 -17.71
N ALA A 389 8.80 21.96 -17.41
CA ALA A 389 7.78 21.10 -17.99
C ALA A 389 6.39 21.55 -17.52
N PHE A 390 5.67 22.28 -18.38
CA PHE A 390 4.22 22.48 -18.26
C PHE A 390 3.52 21.72 -19.38
N LEU A 391 2.47 20.98 -19.03
CA LEU A 391 1.50 20.47 -19.99
C LEU A 391 0.74 21.69 -20.57
N ARG A 392 1.04 22.08 -21.81
CA ARG A 392 0.21 23.04 -22.55
C ARG A 392 -0.79 22.28 -23.40
N THR A 393 -2.08 22.59 -23.24
CA THR A 393 -3.09 22.23 -24.23
C THR A 393 -2.91 23.11 -25.47
N PRO A 394 -3.16 22.62 -26.71
CA PRO A 394 -3.18 23.47 -27.88
C PRO A 394 -4.39 24.43 -27.77
N THR A 395 -4.15 25.67 -27.37
CA THR A 395 -5.11 26.75 -27.55
C THR A 395 -5.31 26.94 -29.04
N THR A 396 -6.52 26.69 -29.53
CA THR A 396 -6.99 27.17 -30.82
C THR A 396 -6.93 28.69 -30.81
N ILE A 397 -5.87 29.24 -31.40
CA ILE A 397 -5.83 30.64 -31.81
C ILE A 397 -6.65 30.75 -33.09
N GLY A 398 -7.75 31.48 -32.99
CA GLY A 398 -8.48 32.10 -34.09
C GLY A 398 -9.46 33.06 -33.40
N GLY A 399 -9.45 34.36 -33.62
CA GLY A 399 -8.84 35.25 -34.61
C GLY A 399 -9.73 36.51 -34.63
N THR A 400 -9.24 37.57 -35.28
CA THR A 400 -9.78 38.95 -35.37
C THR A 400 -9.50 39.80 -34.12
N GLY A 401 -8.99 41.03 -34.19
CA GLY A 401 -8.76 41.92 -35.32
C GLY A 401 -9.01 43.34 -34.82
N PHE A 402 -7.92 44.09 -34.65
CA PHE A 402 -7.69 45.54 -34.64
C PHE A 402 -6.64 45.91 -33.58
#